data_AF-A0A4R2K8L1-F1
#
_entry.id   AF-A0A4R2K8L1-F1
#
_cell.length_a   1.000
_cell.length_b   1.000
_cell.length_c   1.000
_cell.angle_alpha   90.00
_cell.angle_beta   90.00
_cell.angle_gamma   90.00
#
_symmetry.space_group_name_H-M   'P 1'
#
loop_
_entity.id
_entity.type
_entity.pdbx_description
1 polymer ?
#
loop_
_entity_poly.entity_id
_entity_poly.type
_entity_poly.pdbx_seq_one_letter_code
_entity_poly.pdbx_strand_id
1 'polypeptide(L)'
;MSELFRALLRGLRKFLKWSLILVAVMSLGGLSYLAVKRHHELTYMTKHDWQFQDSWLDGGTQWRKATYDNDLPDTIILRRVYPDDRKSVYALLNQDQSLFVVAFWHVECVVGTEITTSAKYGNGDPFVLTCDEDAELGTTYLTTTATFESGYRDAEWRQNFDGFWVNENFGGYKWDFSEAVKLRTIQRAVKPSASNS
;
A
#
# COMPACT_ATOMS: atom_id res chain seq x y z
N MET A 1 3.63 -18.14 -61.48
CA MET A 1 3.23 -17.36 -60.29
C MET A 1 2.72 -16.01 -60.78
N SER A 2 1.43 -15.71 -60.61
CA SER A 2 0.78 -14.53 -61.24
C SER A 2 1.24 -13.21 -60.63
N GLU A 3 1.24 -12.13 -61.41
CA GLU A 3 1.53 -10.76 -60.94
C GLU A 3 0.63 -10.35 -59.75
N LEU A 4 -0.59 -10.88 -59.72
CA LEU A 4 -1.57 -10.71 -58.65
C LEU A 4 -1.08 -11.29 -57.31
N PHE A 5 -0.41 -12.45 -57.33
CA PHE A 5 0.19 -13.06 -56.15
C PHE A 5 1.38 -12.25 -55.61
N ARG A 6 2.20 -11.66 -56.50
CA ARG A 6 3.31 -10.79 -56.11
C ARG A 6 2.83 -9.46 -55.51
N ALA A 7 1.73 -8.91 -56.01
CA ALA A 7 1.11 -7.70 -55.46
C ALA A 7 0.55 -7.97 -54.04
N LEU A 8 -0.15 -9.09 -53.86
CA LEU A 8 -0.68 -9.52 -52.55
C LEU A 8 0.44 -9.73 -51.52
N LEU A 9 1.53 -10.41 -51.88
CA LEU A 9 2.69 -10.59 -51.01
C LEU A 9 3.34 -9.26 -50.60
N ARG A 10 3.44 -8.29 -51.51
CA ARG A 10 3.94 -6.95 -51.20
C ARG A 10 3.01 -6.19 -50.25
N GLY A 11 1.69 -6.29 -50.46
CA GLY A 11 0.67 -5.73 -49.57
C GLY A 11 0.74 -6.31 -48.16
N LEU A 12 0.78 -7.65 -48.06
CA LEU A 12 0.87 -8.37 -46.80
C LEU A 12 2.16 -8.02 -46.03
N ARG A 13 3.31 -7.94 -46.71
CA ARG A 13 4.58 -7.53 -46.08
C ARG A 13 4.52 -6.10 -45.53
N LYS A 14 3.87 -5.17 -46.23
CA LYS A 14 3.69 -3.80 -45.74
C LYS A 14 2.75 -3.78 -44.53
N PHE A 15 1.63 -4.49 -44.59
CA PHE A 15 0.70 -4.62 -43.48
C PHE A 15 1.36 -5.19 -42.23
N LEU A 16 2.10 -6.31 -42.36
CA LEU A 16 2.82 -6.93 -41.24
C LEU A 16 3.88 -6.02 -40.63
N LYS A 17 4.59 -5.22 -41.43
CA LYS A 17 5.55 -4.23 -40.91
C LYS A 17 4.84 -3.16 -40.08
N TRP A 18 3.75 -2.59 -40.60
CA TRP A 18 2.99 -1.58 -39.88
C TRP A 18 2.31 -2.12 -38.62
N SER A 19 1.77 -3.34 -38.66
CA SER A 19 1.21 -3.99 -37.47
C SER A 19 2.28 -4.23 -36.41
N LEU A 20 3.48 -4.64 -36.80
CA LEU A 20 4.59 -4.85 -35.86
C LEU A 20 5.04 -3.53 -35.22
N ILE A 21 5.11 -2.45 -36.01
CA ILE A 21 5.38 -1.10 -35.50
C ILE A 21 4.29 -0.68 -34.50
N LEU A 22 3.01 -0.86 -34.84
CA LEU A 22 1.91 -0.51 -33.96
C LEU A 22 1.95 -1.29 -32.64
N VAL A 23 2.20 -2.60 -32.69
CA VAL A 23 2.37 -3.44 -31.50
C VAL A 23 3.55 -2.95 -30.65
N ALA A 24 4.68 -2.60 -31.27
CA ALA A 24 5.83 -2.06 -30.54
C ALA A 24 5.50 -0.73 -29.85
N VAL A 25 4.81 0.19 -30.52
CA VAL A 25 4.39 1.47 -29.95
C VAL A 25 3.40 1.27 -28.79
N MET A 26 2.40 0.40 -28.95
CA MET A 26 1.45 0.09 -27.87
C MET A 26 2.15 -0.54 -26.66
N SER A 27 3.09 -1.46 -26.88
CA SER A 27 3.88 -2.06 -25.80
C SER A 27 4.72 -1.02 -25.06
N LEU A 28 5.40 -0.12 -25.78
CA LEU A 28 6.18 0.96 -25.15
C LEU A 28 5.29 1.93 -24.38
N GLY A 29 4.13 2.29 -24.93
CA GLY A 29 3.14 3.11 -24.24
C GLY A 29 2.62 2.44 -22.96
N GLY A 30 2.30 1.15 -23.02
CA GLY A 30 1.87 0.37 -21.87
C GLY A 30 2.94 0.29 -20.77
N LEU A 31 4.20 0.02 -21.13
CA LEU A 31 5.32 -0.01 -20.18
C LEU A 31 5.54 1.35 -19.52
N SER A 32 5.48 2.44 -20.31
CA SER A 32 5.65 3.80 -19.79
C SER A 32 4.53 4.19 -18.84
N TYR A 33 3.28 3.87 -19.18
CA TYR A 33 2.13 4.08 -18.31
C TYR A 33 2.28 3.35 -16.97
N LEU A 34 2.68 2.07 -17.00
CA LEU A 34 2.91 1.28 -15.79
C LEU A 34 4.03 1.89 -14.92
N ALA A 35 5.11 2.37 -15.52
CA ALA A 35 6.20 3.02 -14.80
C ALA A 35 5.73 4.31 -14.09
N VAL A 36 4.97 5.16 -14.79
CA VAL A 36 4.42 6.40 -14.21
C VAL A 36 3.43 6.08 -13.08
N LYS A 37 2.53 5.12 -13.29
CA LYS A 37 1.58 4.68 -12.27
C LYS A 37 2.30 4.20 -11.00
N ARG A 38 3.33 3.36 -11.17
CA ARG A 38 4.14 2.87 -10.03
C ARG A 38 4.84 3.99 -9.30
N HIS A 39 5.44 4.95 -10.02
CA HIS A 39 6.09 6.09 -9.39
C HIS A 39 5.08 6.92 -8.59
N HIS A 40 3.93 7.23 -9.19
CA HIS A 40 2.85 7.98 -8.53
C HIS A 40 2.35 7.29 -7.25
N GLU A 41 2.18 5.97 -7.25
CA GLU A 41 1.81 5.21 -6.06
C GLU A 41 2.90 5.23 -4.97
N LEU A 42 4.18 5.17 -5.33
CA LEU A 42 5.29 5.24 -4.37
C LEU A 42 5.42 6.62 -3.73
N THR A 43 5.13 7.69 -4.48
CA THR A 43 5.22 9.07 -3.99
C THR A 43 3.88 9.60 -3.47
N TYR A 44 2.83 8.76 -3.40
CA TYR A 44 1.51 9.20 -2.99
C TYR A 44 1.52 9.64 -1.52
N MET A 45 1.21 10.92 -1.29
CA MET A 45 1.05 11.57 0.02
C MET A 45 2.13 11.14 1.03
N THR A 46 3.40 11.28 0.64
CA THR A 46 4.55 10.98 1.50
C THR A 46 5.81 11.65 0.99
N LYS A 47 6.77 11.93 1.87
CA LYS A 47 8.16 12.27 1.51
C LYS A 47 9.13 11.12 1.70
N HIS A 48 8.67 9.99 2.22
CA HIS A 48 9.53 8.84 2.47
C HIS A 48 9.72 8.01 1.21
N ASP A 49 10.89 7.38 1.09
CA ASP A 49 11.17 6.45 0.02
C ASP A 49 10.51 5.10 0.31
N TRP A 50 9.49 4.77 -0.48
CA TRP A 50 8.80 3.49 -0.42
C TRP A 50 9.28 2.55 -1.52
N GLN A 51 9.18 1.26 -1.25
CA GLN A 51 9.49 0.21 -2.21
C GLN A 51 8.32 -0.75 -2.29
N PHE A 52 7.99 -1.24 -3.48
CA PHE A 52 7.00 -2.31 -3.60
C PHE A 52 7.52 -3.60 -2.98
N GLN A 53 6.65 -4.35 -2.29
CA GLN A 53 6.98 -5.67 -1.78
C GLN A 53 7.18 -6.69 -2.90
N ASP A 54 6.26 -6.68 -3.87
CA ASP A 54 6.31 -7.54 -5.05
C ASP A 54 6.46 -6.73 -6.34
N SER A 55 7.37 -7.17 -7.21
CA SER A 55 7.59 -6.51 -8.51
C SER A 55 6.57 -6.92 -9.56
N TRP A 56 5.81 -7.99 -9.36
CA TRP A 56 4.96 -8.63 -10.36
C TRP A 56 3.48 -8.64 -9.94
N LEU A 57 2.71 -7.69 -10.49
CA LEU A 57 1.24 -7.67 -10.61
C LEU A 57 0.41 -7.37 -9.34
N ASP A 58 -0.37 -6.30 -9.44
CA ASP A 58 -1.60 -5.93 -8.71
C ASP A 58 -1.62 -5.83 -7.16
N GLY A 59 -0.52 -6.12 -6.48
CA GLY A 59 -0.47 -6.08 -5.01
C GLY A 59 -0.57 -4.69 -4.40
N GLY A 60 0.05 -3.67 -5.02
CA GLY A 60 0.02 -2.27 -4.53
C GLY A 60 0.63 -2.05 -3.14
N THR A 61 1.12 -3.10 -2.49
CA THR A 61 1.71 -3.03 -1.15
C THR A 61 3.16 -2.64 -1.23
N GLN A 62 3.47 -1.67 -0.40
CA GLN A 62 4.75 -1.02 -0.32
C GLN A 62 5.27 -1.20 1.09
N TRP A 63 6.58 -1.16 1.25
CA TRP A 63 7.23 -1.27 2.52
C TRP A 63 8.35 -0.24 2.63
N ARG A 64 8.68 0.08 3.87
CA ARG A 64 9.91 0.81 4.22
C ARG A 64 10.42 0.34 5.58
N LYS A 65 11.70 0.59 5.82
CA LYS A 65 12.26 0.60 7.17
C LYS A 65 12.02 1.99 7.77
N ALA A 66 11.42 2.02 8.95
CA ALA A 66 11.39 3.20 9.79
C ALA A 66 12.40 3.01 10.90
N THR A 67 13.36 3.92 10.96
CA THR A 67 14.31 4.06 12.06
C THR A 67 13.85 5.26 12.87
N TYR A 68 13.55 5.03 14.15
CA TYR A 68 13.23 6.11 15.08
C TYR A 68 14.53 6.51 15.80
N ASP A 69 14.81 7.80 15.88
CA ASP A 69 15.93 8.30 16.67
C ASP A 69 15.72 7.96 18.16
N ASN A 70 16.74 7.34 18.75
CA ASN A 70 16.84 6.86 20.15
C ASN A 70 16.11 5.52 20.46
N ASP A 71 16.91 4.45 20.55
CA ASP A 71 16.66 3.14 21.20
C ASP A 71 15.51 2.24 20.73
N LEU A 72 14.67 2.69 19.79
CA LEU A 72 13.65 1.82 19.21
C LEU A 72 14.25 0.96 18.06
N PRO A 73 13.99 -0.35 18.06
CA PRO A 73 14.46 -1.21 16.99
C PRO A 73 13.86 -0.81 15.64
N ASP A 74 14.65 -0.94 14.58
CA ASP A 74 14.18 -0.79 13.21
C ASP A 74 12.85 -1.52 13.03
N THR A 75 11.89 -0.83 12.43
CA THR A 75 10.56 -1.39 12.22
C THR A 75 10.21 -1.36 10.75
N ILE A 76 9.68 -2.47 10.24
CA ILE A 76 9.13 -2.53 8.89
C ILE A 76 7.69 -2.05 8.94
N ILE A 77 7.40 -1.00 8.18
CA ILE A 77 6.05 -0.49 7.99
C ILE A 77 5.60 -0.90 6.60
N LEU A 78 4.41 -1.49 6.50
CA LEU A 78 3.76 -1.77 5.23
C LEU A 78 2.67 -0.74 4.97
N ARG A 79 2.41 -0.45 3.70
CA ARG A 79 1.26 0.36 3.30
C ARG A 79 0.69 -0.05 1.96
N ARG A 80 -0.57 0.30 1.74
CA ARG A 80 -1.23 0.29 0.43
C ARG A 80 -1.87 1.65 0.21
N VAL A 81 -1.79 2.14 -1.01
CA VAL A 81 -2.34 3.45 -1.41
C VAL A 81 -3.45 3.25 -2.43
N TYR A 82 -4.44 4.13 -2.35
CA TYR A 82 -5.61 4.16 -3.21
C TYR A 82 -5.81 5.61 -3.65
N PRO A 83 -5.04 6.08 -4.66
CA PRO A 83 -5.07 7.48 -5.04
C PRO A 83 -6.46 7.97 -5.49
N ASP A 84 -7.22 7.12 -6.18
CA ASP A 84 -8.59 7.44 -6.63
C ASP A 84 -9.56 7.66 -5.46
N ASP A 85 -9.36 6.94 -4.34
CA ASP A 85 -10.11 7.09 -3.09
C ASP A 85 -9.51 8.15 -2.15
N ARG A 86 -8.41 8.78 -2.57
CA ARG A 86 -7.55 9.63 -1.72
C ARG A 86 -7.16 8.97 -0.39
N LYS A 87 -6.90 7.67 -0.40
CA LYS A 87 -6.76 6.86 0.83
C LYS A 87 -5.42 6.15 0.89
N SER A 88 -4.92 5.94 2.09
CA SER A 88 -3.79 5.04 2.34
C SER A 88 -4.01 4.25 3.62
N VAL A 89 -3.69 2.96 3.59
CA VAL A 89 -3.77 2.08 4.77
C VAL A 89 -2.36 1.63 5.10
N TYR A 90 -1.99 1.73 6.37
CA TYR A 90 -0.69 1.31 6.89
C TYR A 90 -0.89 0.16 7.86
N ALA A 91 0.10 -0.72 7.90
CA ALA A 91 0.12 -1.87 8.77
C ALA A 91 1.50 -2.03 9.42
N LEU A 92 1.46 -2.23 10.73
CA LEU A 92 2.62 -2.37 11.59
C LEU A 92 2.46 -3.63 12.43
N LEU A 93 3.35 -4.59 12.25
CA LEU A 93 3.44 -5.70 13.19
C LEU A 93 4.20 -5.22 14.42
N ASN A 94 3.66 -5.43 15.64
CA ASN A 94 4.20 -5.06 16.96
C ASN A 94 4.95 -6.22 17.63
N GLN A 95 5.85 -5.94 18.59
CA GLN A 95 6.82 -6.91 19.17
C GLN A 95 6.18 -8.17 19.77
N ASP A 96 5.02 -7.99 20.38
CA ASP A 96 4.11 -9.01 20.92
C ASP A 96 3.35 -9.81 19.85
N GLN A 97 3.58 -9.51 18.56
CA GLN A 97 2.91 -10.03 17.38
C GLN A 97 1.52 -9.46 17.11
N SER A 98 1.04 -8.48 17.89
CA SER A 98 -0.19 -7.76 17.56
C SER A 98 0.01 -6.96 16.26
N LEU A 99 -1.06 -6.82 15.48
CA LEU A 99 -1.04 -6.02 14.25
C LEU A 99 -1.76 -4.70 14.53
N PHE A 100 -1.02 -3.59 14.45
CA PHE A 100 -1.59 -2.24 14.45
C PHE A 100 -1.78 -1.76 13.02
N VAL A 101 -2.95 -1.20 12.73
CA VAL A 101 -3.29 -0.68 11.40
C VAL A 101 -3.92 0.70 11.53
N VAL A 102 -3.66 1.54 10.53
CA VAL A 102 -4.20 2.89 10.46
C VAL A 102 -4.62 3.19 9.03
N ALA A 103 -5.80 3.79 8.88
CA ALA A 103 -6.31 4.25 7.60
C ALA A 103 -6.33 5.78 7.60
N PHE A 104 -5.81 6.36 6.53
CA PHE A 104 -5.81 7.80 6.29
C PHE A 104 -6.64 8.10 5.04
N TRP A 105 -7.51 9.10 5.13
CA TRP A 105 -8.20 9.70 4.00
C TRP A 105 -7.74 11.14 3.86
N HIS A 106 -7.07 11.46 2.76
CA HIS A 106 -6.45 12.75 2.49
C HIS A 106 -7.52 13.74 1.99
N VAL A 107 -8.12 14.44 2.94
CA VAL A 107 -9.24 15.38 2.73
C VAL A 107 -9.03 16.64 3.55
N GLU A 108 -9.56 17.76 3.06
CA GLU A 108 -9.56 19.02 3.80
C GLU A 108 -10.49 18.92 5.01
N CYS A 109 -9.95 19.14 6.20
CA CYS A 109 -10.69 19.12 7.46
C CYS A 109 -10.03 20.07 8.49
N VAL A 110 -10.72 20.35 9.58
CA VAL A 110 -10.18 21.22 10.64
C VAL A 110 -9.42 20.37 11.65
N VAL A 111 -8.10 20.61 11.77
CA VAL A 111 -7.22 19.85 12.68
C VAL A 111 -7.77 19.82 14.11
N GLY A 112 -7.72 18.65 14.73
CA GLY A 112 -8.22 18.42 16.09
C GLY A 112 -9.74 18.21 16.19
N THR A 113 -10.46 18.23 15.06
CA THR A 113 -11.88 17.84 15.06
C THR A 113 -12.05 16.34 15.04
N GLU A 114 -13.12 15.90 15.70
CA GLU A 114 -13.55 14.50 15.75
C GLU A 114 -14.91 14.36 15.09
N ILE A 115 -15.07 13.31 14.29
CA ILE A 115 -16.32 12.97 13.63
C ILE A 115 -16.77 11.62 14.18
N THR A 116 -17.81 11.63 15.01
CA THR A 116 -18.48 10.43 15.48
C THR A 116 -19.27 9.80 14.34
N THR A 117 -18.98 8.54 14.04
CA THR A 117 -19.58 7.83 12.91
C THR A 117 -20.71 6.91 13.34
N SER A 118 -21.53 6.46 12.39
CA SER A 118 -22.59 5.47 12.64
C SER A 118 -22.05 4.05 12.89
N ALA A 119 -20.80 3.78 12.47
CA ALA A 119 -20.11 2.53 12.75
C ALA A 119 -19.84 2.36 14.24
N LYS A 120 -19.91 1.12 14.75
CA LYS A 120 -19.70 0.81 16.16
C LYS A 120 -18.66 -0.28 16.37
N TYR A 121 -17.85 -0.11 17.41
CA TYR A 121 -17.01 -1.16 17.96
C TYR A 121 -17.86 -2.32 18.49
N GLY A 122 -17.23 -3.47 18.76
CA GLY A 122 -17.92 -4.64 19.32
C GLY A 122 -18.54 -4.40 20.71
N ASN A 123 -18.06 -3.39 21.44
CA ASN A 123 -18.63 -2.95 22.72
C ASN A 123 -19.83 -1.99 22.57
N GLY A 124 -20.18 -1.59 21.35
CA GLY A 124 -21.29 -0.69 21.04
C GLY A 124 -20.94 0.80 20.96
N ASP A 125 -19.70 1.18 21.31
CA ASP A 125 -19.24 2.57 21.18
C ASP A 125 -19.07 2.96 19.71
N PRO A 126 -19.38 4.21 19.33
CA PRO A 126 -19.19 4.65 17.95
C PRO A 126 -17.71 4.78 17.61
N PHE A 127 -17.36 4.50 16.35
CA PHE A 127 -16.04 4.84 15.82
C PHE A 127 -15.93 6.35 15.62
N VAL A 128 -14.73 6.88 15.88
CA VAL A 128 -14.39 8.29 15.68
C VAL A 128 -13.34 8.39 14.60
N LEU A 129 -13.57 9.29 13.63
CA LEU A 129 -12.54 9.76 12.72
C LEU A 129 -11.94 11.03 13.31
N THR A 130 -10.61 11.10 13.38
CA THR A 130 -9.90 12.30 13.85
C THR A 130 -9.31 13.04 12.66
N CYS A 131 -9.47 14.35 12.60
CA CYS A 131 -8.77 15.20 11.65
C CYS A 131 -7.42 15.64 12.19
N ASP A 132 -6.39 15.47 11.39
CA ASP A 132 -5.02 15.86 11.74
C ASP A 132 -4.28 16.37 10.49
N GLU A 133 -3.06 16.88 10.67
CA GLU A 133 -2.22 17.42 9.62
C GLU A 133 -0.92 16.63 9.48
N ASP A 134 -0.59 16.27 8.24
CA ASP A 134 0.74 15.79 7.92
C ASP A 134 1.68 16.99 7.90
N ALA A 135 2.44 17.20 8.98
CA ALA A 135 3.34 18.33 9.14
C ALA A 135 4.43 18.41 8.04
N GLU A 136 4.78 17.29 7.41
CA GLU A 136 5.74 17.31 6.31
C GLU A 136 5.07 17.82 5.03
N LEU A 137 3.86 17.34 4.73
CA LEU A 137 3.16 17.66 3.48
C LEU A 137 2.34 18.95 3.54
N GLY A 138 2.00 19.43 4.74
CA GLY A 138 1.09 20.55 4.96
C GLY A 138 -0.34 20.25 4.51
N THR A 139 -0.74 18.97 4.56
CA THR A 139 -2.06 18.51 4.12
C THR A 139 -2.80 17.84 5.27
N THR A 140 -4.10 18.08 5.36
CA THR A 140 -4.94 17.44 6.37
C THR A 140 -5.45 16.07 5.92
N TYR A 141 -5.79 15.23 6.89
CA TYR A 141 -6.39 13.93 6.67
C TYR A 141 -7.36 13.57 7.80
N LEU A 142 -8.33 12.70 7.48
CA LEU A 142 -9.07 11.95 8.49
C LEU A 142 -8.36 10.63 8.76
N THR A 143 -8.28 10.23 10.03
CA THR A 143 -7.63 8.99 10.44
C THR A 143 -8.47 8.17 11.40
N THR A 144 -8.25 6.85 11.35
CA THR A 144 -8.75 5.91 12.34
C THR A 144 -7.83 4.69 12.41
N THR A 145 -7.87 3.97 13.53
CA THR A 145 -6.94 2.88 13.83
C THR A 145 -7.68 1.62 14.27
N ALA A 146 -7.07 0.47 14.04
CA ALA A 146 -7.49 -0.79 14.64
C ALA A 146 -6.27 -1.59 15.10
N THR A 147 -6.46 -2.44 16.10
CA THR A 147 -5.44 -3.36 16.60
C THR A 147 -5.99 -4.78 16.61
N PHE A 148 -5.22 -5.72 16.09
CA PHE A 148 -5.53 -7.15 16.10
C PHE A 148 -4.52 -7.87 17.00
N GLU A 149 -4.96 -8.22 18.21
CA GLU A 149 -4.12 -8.86 19.23
C GLU A 149 -3.58 -10.22 18.80
N SER A 150 -4.34 -10.97 18.00
CA SER A 150 -3.91 -12.27 17.45
C SER A 150 -2.92 -12.16 16.28
N GLY A 151 -2.53 -10.93 15.89
CA GLY A 151 -1.64 -10.65 14.78
C GLY A 151 -2.33 -10.65 13.42
N TYR A 152 -1.54 -10.83 12.34
CA TYR A 152 -2.00 -10.54 10.98
C TYR A 152 -2.70 -11.68 10.25
N ARG A 153 -2.49 -12.95 10.65
CA ARG A 153 -2.88 -14.13 9.83
C ARG A 153 -4.37 -14.22 9.54
N ASP A 154 -5.20 -13.80 10.49
CA ASP A 154 -6.66 -13.78 10.37
C ASP A 154 -7.23 -12.35 10.47
N ALA A 155 -6.36 -11.33 10.37
CA ALA A 155 -6.77 -9.95 10.53
C ALA A 155 -7.45 -9.44 9.25
N GLU A 156 -8.75 -9.16 9.37
CA GLU A 156 -9.53 -8.49 8.34
C GLU A 156 -10.13 -7.19 8.88
N TRP A 157 -10.00 -6.12 8.10
CA TRP A 157 -10.62 -4.83 8.41
C TRP A 157 -11.55 -4.43 7.28
N ARG A 158 -12.85 -4.66 7.48
CA ARG A 158 -13.90 -4.34 6.51
C ARG A 158 -14.95 -3.48 7.18
N GLN A 159 -14.81 -2.16 7.05
CA GLN A 159 -15.64 -1.20 7.75
C GLN A 159 -15.92 0.03 6.89
N ASN A 160 -17.15 0.51 6.96
CA ASN A 160 -17.56 1.80 6.40
C ASN A 160 -17.77 2.79 7.56
N PHE A 161 -17.08 3.92 7.51
CA PHE A 161 -17.21 5.03 8.44
C PHE A 161 -17.94 6.18 7.73
N ASP A 162 -19.25 6.01 7.48
CA ASP A 162 -20.11 7.02 6.84
C ASP A 162 -19.63 7.53 5.46
N GLY A 163 -19.06 6.64 4.65
CA GLY A 163 -18.53 6.94 3.32
C GLY A 163 -17.02 6.69 3.21
N PHE A 164 -16.32 6.66 4.35
CA PHE A 164 -14.90 6.35 4.42
C PHE A 164 -14.71 4.84 4.60
N TRP A 165 -14.39 4.13 3.52
CA TRP A 165 -14.29 2.67 3.50
C TRP A 165 -12.88 2.14 3.70
N VAL A 166 -12.75 1.14 4.59
CA VAL A 166 -11.60 0.23 4.68
C VAL A 166 -12.05 -1.17 4.28
N ASN A 167 -11.27 -1.85 3.44
CA ASN A 167 -11.50 -3.23 3.03
C ASN A 167 -10.15 -3.91 2.79
N GLU A 168 -9.53 -4.36 3.88
CA GLU A 168 -8.25 -5.04 3.88
C GLU A 168 -8.35 -6.42 4.51
N ASN A 169 -7.61 -7.36 3.91
CA ASN A 169 -7.32 -8.66 4.52
C ASN A 169 -5.80 -8.76 4.64
N PHE A 170 -5.29 -8.59 5.86
CA PHE A 170 -3.86 -8.57 6.18
C PHE A 170 -3.25 -9.97 6.27
N GLY A 171 -4.07 -11.01 6.35
CA GLY A 171 -3.64 -12.41 6.25
C GLY A 171 -3.47 -12.90 4.81
N GLY A 172 -4.00 -12.15 3.84
CA GLY A 172 -3.95 -12.48 2.43
C GLY A 172 -2.61 -12.20 1.77
N TYR A 173 -2.43 -12.73 0.55
CA TYR A 173 -1.18 -12.62 -0.23
C TYR A 173 -0.74 -11.19 -0.55
N LYS A 174 -1.64 -10.20 -0.43
CA LYS A 174 -1.31 -8.81 -0.74
C LYS A 174 -0.44 -8.16 0.33
N TRP A 175 -0.46 -8.65 1.57
CA TRP A 175 0.31 -8.08 2.67
C TRP A 175 1.35 -9.09 3.13
N ASP A 176 2.61 -8.93 2.70
CA ASP A 176 3.67 -9.85 3.10
C ASP A 176 4.44 -9.34 4.32
N PHE A 177 4.17 -9.89 5.49
CA PHE A 177 4.89 -9.54 6.72
C PHE A 177 6.21 -10.31 6.91
N SER A 178 6.66 -11.11 5.92
CA SER A 178 7.84 -11.97 6.05
C SER A 178 9.10 -11.20 6.46
N GLU A 179 9.40 -10.07 5.83
CA GLU A 179 10.56 -9.24 6.16
C GLU A 179 10.44 -8.62 7.56
N ALA A 180 9.25 -8.18 7.96
CA ALA A 180 9.01 -7.72 9.32
C ALA A 180 9.32 -8.84 10.32
N VAL A 181 8.78 -10.04 10.10
CA VAL A 181 9.00 -11.23 10.95
C VAL A 181 10.48 -11.62 11.01
N LYS A 182 11.20 -11.58 9.89
CA LYS A 182 12.65 -11.84 9.83
C LYS A 182 13.44 -10.84 10.68
N LEU A 183 13.20 -9.54 10.47
CA LEU A 183 13.86 -8.46 11.23
C LEU A 183 13.66 -8.63 12.74
N ARG A 184 12.43 -8.98 13.14
CA ARG A 184 12.06 -9.20 14.55
C ARG A 184 12.73 -10.42 15.15
N THR A 185 12.81 -11.52 14.38
CA THR A 185 13.54 -12.72 14.78
C THR A 185 15.01 -12.41 15.04
N ILE A 186 15.64 -11.61 14.17
CA ILE A 186 17.03 -11.16 14.33
C ILE A 186 17.17 -10.29 15.59
N GLN A 187 16.27 -9.31 15.79
CA GLN A 187 16.31 -8.43 16.96
C GLN A 187 16.16 -9.18 18.30
N ARG A 188 15.32 -10.22 18.33
CA ARG A 188 15.18 -11.10 19.51
C ARG A 188 16.44 -11.91 19.78
N ALA A 189 17.21 -12.28 18.75
CA ALA A 189 18.47 -13.01 18.92
C ALA A 189 19.63 -12.12 19.42
N VAL A 190 19.57 -10.80 19.18
CA VAL A 190 20.64 -9.86 19.53
C VAL A 190 20.46 -9.21 20.91
N LYS A 191 19.23 -9.05 21.42
CA LYS A 191 19.01 -8.61 22.81
C LYS A 191 19.25 -9.76 23.79
N PRO A 192 20.24 -9.68 24.71
CA PRO A 192 20.37 -10.68 25.77
C PRO A 192 19.08 -10.70 26.60
N SER A 193 18.61 -11.90 26.95
CA SER A 193 17.61 -12.09 28.00
C SER A 193 18.08 -11.39 29.28
N ALA A 194 17.55 -10.21 29.55
CA ALA A 194 17.73 -9.56 30.84
C ALA A 194 16.84 -10.28 31.88
N SER A 195 17.36 -11.39 32.42
CA SER A 195 17.09 -12.02 33.73
C SER A 195 17.42 -13.53 33.59
N ASN A 196 18.10 -14.20 34.51
CA ASN A 196 17.95 -14.15 35.97
C ASN A 196 19.31 -14.14 36.70
N SER A 197 19.53 -13.14 37.55
CA SER A 197 20.47 -13.16 38.68
C SER A 197 19.69 -12.83 39.94
#